data_AF-A0AA39LCU6-F1
#
_entry.id   AF-A0AA39LCU6-F1
#
_cell.length_a   1.000
_cell.length_b   1.000
_cell.length_c   1.000
_cell.angle_alpha   90.00
_cell.angle_beta   90.00
_cell.angle_gamma   90.00
#
_symmetry.space_group_name_H-M   'P 1'
#
loop_
_entity.id
_entity.type
_entity.pdbx_description
1 polymer ?
#
loop_
_entity_poly.entity_id
_entity_poly.type
_entity_poly.pdbx_seq_one_letter_code
_entity_poly.pdbx_strand_id
1 'polypeptide(L)'
;MSHPYLLRASLVPLGIFFAFGVNGMLNPNGHLRALHFPLHTETTAQKLNHALMRIWGIRNISVAYLFFLLWSTGDEVLMARGLLAGLAIAVTDGFVSRALTGGNELMHWGTLPVVGGIAAGVPEAHWTSDMELKLERQV
;
A
#
# COMPACT_ATOMS: atom_id res chain seq x y z
N MET A 1 -4.64 -21.07 14.05
CA MET A 1 -5.96 -20.43 13.86
C MET A 1 -5.72 -18.96 13.64
N SER A 2 -6.32 -18.36 12.61
CA SER A 2 -6.21 -16.93 12.38
C SER A 2 -7.00 -16.15 13.42
N HIS A 3 -6.46 -15.01 13.83
CA HIS A 3 -7.11 -14.18 14.84
C HIS A 3 -8.29 -13.45 14.20
N PRO A 4 -9.48 -13.40 14.84
CA PRO A 4 -10.71 -12.78 14.27
C PRO A 4 -10.61 -11.28 13.95
N TYR A 5 -9.46 -10.66 14.22
CA TYR A 5 -9.19 -9.25 13.98
C TYR A 5 -8.22 -8.99 12.83
N LEU A 6 -7.57 -10.00 12.24
CA LEU A 6 -6.57 -9.79 11.18
C LEU A 6 -7.22 -9.23 9.91
N LEU A 7 -8.32 -9.84 9.47
CA LEU A 7 -9.07 -9.34 8.33
C LEU A 7 -9.70 -7.96 8.60
N ARG A 8 -10.02 -7.63 9.86
CA ARG A 8 -10.50 -6.28 10.21
C ARG A 8 -9.35 -5.26 10.21
N ALA A 9 -8.18 -5.65 10.70
CA ALA A 9 -6.99 -4.81 10.72
C ALA A 9 -6.52 -4.45 9.30
N SER A 10 -6.78 -5.30 8.30
CA SER A 10 -6.44 -5.01 6.91
C SER A 10 -7.26 -3.87 6.28
N LEU A 11 -8.35 -3.41 6.94
CA LEU A 11 -9.06 -2.19 6.55
C LEU A 11 -8.24 -0.92 6.80
N VAL A 12 -7.26 -0.96 7.71
CA VAL A 12 -6.42 0.21 8.02
C VAL A 12 -5.52 0.57 6.82
N PRO A 13 -4.71 -0.35 6.25
CA PRO A 13 -3.98 -0.07 5.02
C PRO A 13 -4.88 0.38 3.87
N LEU A 14 -6.02 -0.27 3.65
CA LEU A 14 -7.01 0.12 2.66
C LEU A 14 -7.43 1.59 2.82
N GLY A 15 -7.83 1.98 4.04
CA GLY A 15 -8.24 3.35 4.35
C GLY A 15 -7.12 4.36 4.12
N ILE A 16 -5.87 4.01 4.47
CA ILE A 16 -4.70 4.86 4.23
C ILE A 16 -4.48 5.08 2.72
N PHE A 17 -4.44 4.01 1.93
CA PHE A 17 -4.27 4.11 0.47
C PHE A 17 -5.38 4.96 -0.17
N PHE A 18 -6.63 4.77 0.26
CA PHE A 18 -7.75 5.54 -0.24
C PHE A 18 -7.64 7.03 0.12
N ALA A 19 -7.42 7.35 1.40
CA ALA A 19 -7.31 8.72 1.88
C ALA A 19 -6.13 9.46 1.25
N PHE A 20 -4.98 8.79 1.13
CA PHE A 20 -3.81 9.33 0.47
C PHE A 20 -4.07 9.57 -1.01
N GLY A 21 -4.69 8.60 -1.70
CA GLY A 21 -5.03 8.73 -3.11
C GLY A 21 -5.96 9.92 -3.39
N VAL A 22 -7.02 10.06 -2.60
CA VAL A 22 -7.95 11.19 -2.69
C VAL A 22 -7.25 12.52 -2.41
N ASN A 23 -6.45 12.60 -1.32
CA ASN A 23 -5.74 13.83 -0.97
C ASN A 23 -4.69 14.20 -2.03
N GLY A 24 -3.92 13.25 -2.56
CA GLY A 24 -2.95 13.51 -3.62
C GLY A 24 -3.60 13.98 -4.92
N MET A 25 -4.80 13.49 -5.24
CA MET A 25 -5.53 13.87 -6.45
C MET A 25 -6.19 15.25 -6.33
N LEU A 26 -6.80 15.56 -5.19
CA LEU A 26 -7.57 16.79 -4.97
C LEU A 26 -6.72 17.95 -4.41
N ASN A 27 -5.67 17.64 -3.66
CA ASN A 27 -4.79 18.60 -3.01
C ASN A 27 -3.30 18.24 -3.17
N PRO A 28 -2.75 18.23 -4.41
CA PRO A 28 -1.35 17.86 -4.67
C PRO A 28 -0.34 18.60 -3.80
N ASN A 29 -0.46 19.93 -3.69
CA ASN A 29 0.48 20.76 -2.94
C ASN A 29 0.40 20.49 -1.43
N GLY A 30 -0.80 20.31 -0.89
CA GLY A 30 -0.96 19.96 0.52
C GLY A 30 -0.38 18.58 0.84
N HIS A 31 -0.58 17.62 -0.07
CA HIS A 31 -0.03 16.27 0.09
C HIS A 31 1.50 16.26 0.03
N LEU A 32 2.10 16.88 -0.98
CA LEU A 32 3.56 16.99 -1.12
C LEU A 32 4.17 17.68 0.10
N ARG A 33 3.55 18.76 0.60
CA ARG A 33 4.01 19.46 1.80
C ARG A 33 3.99 18.57 3.04
N ALA A 34 2.95 17.75 3.22
CA ALA A 34 2.85 16.84 4.36
C ALA A 34 3.95 15.77 4.37
N LEU A 35 4.47 15.42 3.19
CA LEU A 35 5.58 14.48 3.02
C LEU A 35 6.94 15.18 2.92
N HIS A 36 7.01 16.49 3.16
CA HIS A 36 8.22 17.32 3.05
C HIS A 36 8.86 17.34 1.66
N PHE A 37 8.08 17.10 0.61
CA PHE A 37 8.52 17.30 -0.77
C PHE A 37 8.56 18.79 -1.12
N PRO A 38 9.49 19.22 -1.98
CA PRO A 38 9.58 20.62 -2.39
C PRO A 38 8.35 21.04 -3.18
N LEU A 39 7.86 22.25 -2.89
CA LEU A 39 6.87 22.92 -3.71
C LEU A 39 7.59 23.86 -4.67
N HIS A 40 7.35 23.70 -5.96
CA HIS A 40 7.91 24.58 -6.97
C HIS A 40 7.04 25.82 -7.13
N THR A 41 7.66 26.98 -7.38
CA THR A 41 6.98 28.22 -7.76
C THR A 41 6.93 28.42 -9.27
N GLU A 42 7.81 27.73 -10.01
CA GLU A 42 7.87 27.73 -11.46
C GLU A 42 6.70 26.95 -12.07
N THR A 43 6.03 27.56 -13.05
CA THR A 43 4.75 27.08 -13.58
C THR A 43 4.85 25.69 -14.22
N THR A 44 5.94 25.38 -14.93
CA THR A 44 6.11 24.09 -15.61
C THR A 44 6.30 22.95 -14.61
N ALA A 45 7.16 23.15 -13.61
CA ALA A 45 7.38 22.21 -12.53
C ALA A 45 6.13 21.99 -11.67
N GLN A 46 5.34 23.05 -11.42
CA GLN A 46 4.03 22.90 -10.75
C GLN A 46 3.07 22.01 -11.54
N LYS A 47 2.92 22.26 -12.85
CA LYS A 47 2.05 21.47 -13.72
C LYS A 47 2.49 20.00 -13.74
N LEU A 48 3.79 19.75 -13.82
CA LEU A 48 4.34 18.40 -13.77
C LEU A 48 4.04 17.72 -12.43
N ASN A 49 4.32 18.37 -11.30
CA ASN A 49 4.03 17.83 -9.97
C ASN A 49 2.55 17.52 -9.78
N HIS A 50 1.65 18.38 -10.27
CA HIS A 50 0.21 18.15 -10.17
C HIS A 50 -0.23 16.96 -11.03
N ALA A 51 0.30 16.82 -12.23
CA ALA A 51 0.03 15.67 -13.09
C ALA A 51 0.52 14.36 -12.45
N LEU A 52 1.76 14.34 -11.95
CA LEU A 52 2.33 13.18 -11.27
C LEU A 52 1.56 12.83 -9.99
N MET A 53 1.16 13.81 -9.19
CA MET A 53 0.37 13.57 -7.99
C MET A 53 -1.04 13.04 -8.28
N ARG A 54 -1.64 13.40 -9.43
CA ARG A 54 -2.92 12.81 -9.85
C ARG A 54 -2.75 11.36 -10.30
N ILE A 55 -1.68 11.04 -11.04
CA ILE A 55 -1.34 9.65 -11.42
C ILE A 55 -1.07 8.82 -10.16
N TRP A 56 -0.26 9.34 -9.24
CA TRP A 56 -0.01 8.73 -7.94
C TRP A 56 -1.31 8.59 -7.13
N GLY A 57 -2.18 9.59 -7.16
CA GLY A 57 -3.47 9.60 -6.47
C GLY A 57 -4.37 8.45 -6.94
N ILE A 58 -4.62 8.36 -8.26
CA ILE A 58 -5.46 7.30 -8.82
C ILE A 58 -4.85 5.91 -8.63
N ARG A 59 -3.51 5.78 -8.69
CA ARG A 59 -2.80 4.52 -8.35
C ARG A 59 -3.18 4.04 -6.95
N ASN A 60 -3.13 4.91 -5.94
CA ASN A 60 -3.45 4.54 -4.56
C ASN A 60 -4.95 4.24 -4.37
N ILE A 61 -5.85 4.96 -5.06
CA ILE A 61 -7.29 4.64 -5.07
C ILE A 61 -7.53 3.24 -5.65
N SER A 62 -6.88 2.92 -6.78
CA SER A 62 -6.98 1.60 -7.41
C SER A 62 -6.46 0.49 -6.50
N VAL A 63 -5.34 0.69 -5.79
CA VAL A 63 -4.82 -0.28 -4.81
C VAL A 63 -5.79 -0.45 -3.63
N ALA A 64 -6.36 0.63 -3.11
CA ALA A 64 -7.38 0.54 -2.07
C ALA A 64 -8.62 -0.24 -2.54
N TYR A 65 -9.04 -0.04 -3.79
CA TYR A 65 -10.14 -0.82 -4.37
C TYR A 65 -9.78 -2.29 -4.53
N LEU A 66 -8.56 -2.62 -4.97
CA LEU A 66 -8.08 -4.00 -5.00
C LEU A 66 -8.07 -4.63 -3.61
N PHE A 67 -7.60 -3.91 -2.59
CA PHE A 67 -7.66 -4.37 -1.20
C PHE A 67 -9.09 -4.57 -0.71
N PHE A 68 -10.03 -3.71 -1.10
CA PHE A 68 -11.44 -3.90 -0.81
C PHE A 68 -11.97 -5.19 -1.43
N LEU A 69 -11.65 -5.46 -2.69
CA LEU A 69 -12.04 -6.70 -3.37
C LEU A 69 -11.45 -7.93 -2.69
N LEU A 70 -10.14 -7.93 -2.37
CA LEU A 70 -9.50 -9.05 -1.67
C LEU A 70 -10.13 -9.25 -0.28
N TRP A 71 -10.35 -8.18 0.47
CA TRP A 71 -11.01 -8.22 1.78
C TRP A 71 -12.42 -8.82 1.70
N SER A 72 -13.17 -8.47 0.66
CA SER A 72 -14.56 -8.95 0.47
C SER A 72 -14.67 -10.47 0.23
N THR A 73 -13.57 -11.13 -0.13
CA THR A 73 -13.54 -12.60 -0.30
C THR A 73 -13.58 -13.35 1.03
N GLY A 74 -13.21 -12.70 2.14
CA GLY A 74 -13.00 -13.36 3.42
C GLY A 74 -11.72 -14.22 3.50
N ASP A 75 -10.94 -14.31 2.42
CA ASP A 75 -9.71 -15.09 2.37
C ASP A 75 -8.53 -14.27 2.95
N GLU A 76 -8.14 -14.63 4.16
CA GLU A 76 -7.07 -13.96 4.91
C GLU A 76 -5.68 -14.16 4.30
N VAL A 77 -5.44 -15.31 3.66
CA VAL A 77 -4.15 -15.61 3.01
C VAL A 77 -4.01 -14.76 1.75
N LEU A 78 -5.08 -14.70 0.95
CA LEU A 78 -5.14 -13.86 -0.22
C LEU A 78 -5.00 -12.38 0.15
N MET A 79 -5.67 -11.93 1.21
CA MET A 79 -5.54 -10.56 1.71
C MET A 79 -4.10 -10.26 2.19
N ALA A 80 -3.47 -11.16 2.95
CA ALA A 80 -2.08 -11.00 3.39
C ALA A 80 -1.10 -10.92 2.21
N ARG A 81 -1.28 -11.73 1.16
CA ARG A 81 -0.49 -11.63 -0.07
C ARG A 81 -0.68 -10.29 -0.77
N GLY A 82 -1.91 -9.79 -0.84
CA GLY A 82 -2.21 -8.47 -1.37
C GLY A 82 -1.51 -7.36 -0.58
N LEU A 83 -1.59 -7.42 0.75
CA LEU A 83 -0.90 -6.49 1.65
C LEU A 83 0.62 -6.48 1.45
N LEU A 84 1.24 -7.66 1.35
CA LEU A 84 2.67 -7.79 1.09
C LEU A 84 3.06 -7.23 -0.29
N ALA A 85 2.25 -7.45 -1.32
CA ALA A 85 2.46 -6.83 -2.63
C ALA A 85 2.38 -5.29 -2.54
N GLY A 86 1.45 -4.77 -1.74
CA GLY A 86 1.33 -3.34 -1.47
C GLY A 86 2.53 -2.72 -0.75
N LEU A 87 3.32 -3.50 0.01
CA LEU A 87 4.54 -3.01 0.64
C LEU A 87 5.56 -2.50 -0.36
N ALA A 88 5.59 -3.06 -1.58
CA ALA A 88 6.50 -2.61 -2.63
C ALA A 88 6.35 -1.10 -2.90
N ILE A 89 5.11 -0.59 -2.82
CA ILE A 89 4.81 0.83 -2.99
C ILE A 89 5.48 1.66 -1.90
N ALA A 90 5.27 1.30 -0.62
CA ALA A 90 5.83 2.04 0.50
C ALA A 90 7.37 1.98 0.52
N VAL A 91 7.95 0.84 0.15
CA VAL A 91 9.40 0.70 -0.01
C VAL A 91 9.93 1.67 -1.06
N THR A 92 9.35 1.66 -2.26
CA THR A 92 9.76 2.54 -3.36
C THR A 92 9.55 4.02 -3.04
N ASP A 93 8.39 4.39 -2.49
CA ASP A 93 8.08 5.78 -2.14
C ASP A 93 9.10 6.31 -1.09
N GLY A 94 9.56 5.49 -0.14
CA GLY A 94 10.64 5.86 0.78
C GLY A 94 12.00 6.09 0.11
N PHE A 95 12.39 5.27 -0.86
CA PHE A 95 13.60 5.52 -1.65
C PHE A 95 13.50 6.82 -2.47
N VAL A 96 12.35 7.08 -3.09
CA VAL A 96 12.11 8.34 -3.82
C VAL A 96 12.20 9.54 -2.87
N SER A 97 11.61 9.45 -1.68
CA SER A 97 11.69 10.49 -0.65
C SER A 97 13.13 10.79 -0.28
N ARG A 98 13.94 9.76 -0.01
CA ARG A 98 15.35 9.93 0.34
C ARG A 98 16.15 10.55 -0.80
N ALA A 99 15.91 10.09 -2.03
CA ALA A 99 16.61 10.60 -3.21
C ALA A 99 16.30 12.07 -3.49
N LEU A 100 15.06 12.51 -3.29
CA LEU A 100 14.63 13.86 -3.65
C LEU A 100 14.74 14.86 -2.50
N THR A 101 14.52 14.44 -1.25
CA THR A 101 14.49 15.33 -0.08
C THR A 101 15.73 15.21 0.80
N GLY A 102 16.61 14.23 0.52
CA GLY A 102 17.75 13.90 1.39
C GLY A 102 17.36 13.15 2.67
N GLY A 103 16.09 12.79 2.84
CA GLY A 103 15.56 12.08 4.01
C GLY A 103 14.08 11.72 3.91
N ASN A 104 13.41 11.68 5.06
CA ASN A 104 11.96 11.43 5.22
C ASN A 104 11.46 10.06 4.72
N GLU A 105 12.35 9.10 4.42
CA GLU A 105 11.99 7.74 4.05
C GLU A 105 11.14 7.04 5.12
N LEU A 106 11.35 7.37 6.40
CA LEU A 106 10.61 6.78 7.51
C LEU A 106 9.11 7.15 7.51
N MET A 107 8.73 8.26 6.87
CA MET A 107 7.32 8.60 6.64
C MET A 107 6.61 7.58 5.77
N HIS A 108 7.37 6.83 4.96
CA HIS A 108 6.88 5.76 4.11
C HIS A 108 7.18 4.39 4.73
N TRP A 109 8.41 4.17 5.21
CA TRP A 109 8.82 2.87 5.74
C TRP A 109 8.24 2.54 7.12
N GLY A 110 7.68 3.52 7.84
CA GLY A 110 6.94 3.26 9.08
C GLY A 110 5.73 2.34 8.90
N THR A 111 5.20 2.21 7.68
CA THR A 111 4.08 1.30 7.39
C THR A 111 4.53 -0.16 7.23
N LEU A 112 5.81 -0.41 6.94
CA LEU A 112 6.34 -1.76 6.72
C LEU A 112 6.13 -2.69 7.93
N PRO A 113 6.51 -2.32 9.17
CA PRO A 113 6.29 -3.19 10.32
C PRO A 113 4.80 -3.42 10.62
N VAL A 114 3.93 -2.42 10.37
CA VAL A 114 2.48 -2.53 10.61
C VAL A 114 1.86 -3.55 9.66
N VAL A 115 2.07 -3.36 8.35
CA VAL A 115 1.49 -4.24 7.32
C VAL A 115 2.15 -5.61 7.35
N GLY A 116 3.47 -5.68 7.57
CA GLY A 116 4.21 -6.93 7.73
C GLY A 116 3.72 -7.73 8.93
N GLY A 117 3.45 -7.06 10.06
CA GLY A 117 2.88 -7.70 11.25
C GLY A 117 1.47 -8.26 11.02
N ILE A 118 0.61 -7.52 10.32
CA ILE A 118 -0.73 -8.02 9.94
C ILE A 118 -0.62 -9.26 9.04
N ALA A 119 0.26 -9.21 8.02
CA ALA A 119 0.45 -10.32 7.10
C ALA A 119 1.06 -11.55 7.77
N ALA A 120 2.05 -11.37 8.64
CA ALA A 120 2.71 -12.46 9.38
C ALA A 120 1.80 -13.12 10.43
N GLY A 121 0.73 -12.45 10.86
CA GLY A 121 -0.26 -13.02 11.78
C GLY A 121 -1.15 -14.10 11.17
N VAL A 122 -1.16 -14.26 9.84
CA VAL A 122 -1.96 -15.28 9.15
C VAL A 122 -1.25 -16.65 9.27
N PRO A 123 -1.91 -17.70 9.81
CA PRO A 123 -1.29 -18.99 10.07
C PRO A 123 -0.68 -19.62 8.83
N GLU A 124 0.49 -20.21 9.00
CA GLU A 124 1.31 -20.77 7.92
C GLU A 124 0.68 -21.99 7.20
N ALA A 125 -0.37 -22.59 7.80
CA ALA A 125 -0.96 -23.87 7.41
C ALA A 125 -1.65 -23.92 6.02
N HIS A 126 -1.57 -22.84 5.22
CA HIS A 126 -2.06 -22.80 3.83
C HIS A 126 -0.95 -22.57 2.79
N TRP A 127 0.31 -22.34 3.19
CA TRP A 127 1.38 -22.08 2.22
C TRP A 127 1.88 -23.35 1.51
N THR A 128 1.81 -24.51 2.17
CA THR A 128 2.30 -25.80 1.66
C THR A 128 1.19 -26.76 1.24
N SER A 129 0.10 -26.84 2.02
CA SER A 129 -0.98 -27.81 1.80
C SER A 129 -1.75 -27.59 0.49
N ASP A 130 -1.93 -26.35 0.04
CA ASP A 130 -2.60 -26.04 -1.24
C ASP A 130 -1.77 -26.45 -2.46
N MET A 131 -0.45 -26.53 -2.31
CA MET A 131 0.46 -26.96 -3.36
C MET A 131 0.47 -28.49 -3.43
N GLU A 132 0.50 -29.16 -2.29
CA GLU A 132 0.38 -30.63 -2.19
C GLU A 132 -0.99 -31.12 -2.69
N LEU A 133 -2.10 -30.49 -2.27
CA LEU A 133 -3.46 -30.84 -2.74
C LEU A 133 -3.70 -30.59 -4.24
N LYS A 134 -2.91 -29.71 -4.86
CA LYS A 134 -2.94 -29.50 -6.32
C LYS A 134 -2.10 -30.53 -7.06
N LEU A 135 -0.98 -30.95 -6.48
CA LEU A 135 -0.14 -32.02 -7.03
C LEU A 135 -0.84 -33.39 -6.93
N GLU A 136 -1.50 -33.68 -5.81
CA GLU A 136 -2.27 -34.92 -5.61
C GLU A 136 -3.50 -35.04 -6.52
N ARG A 137 -4.07 -33.91 -6.97
CA ARG A 137 -5.19 -33.90 -7.92
C ARG A 137 -4.79 -34.02 -9.39
N GLN A 138 -3.50 -34.04 -9.68
CA GLN A 138 -2.96 -34.22 -11.04
C GLN A 138 -2.31 -35.61 -11.26
N VAL A 139 -2.41 -36.51 -10.28
CA VAL A 139 -2.03 -37.92 -10.35
C VAL A 139 -3.29 -38.77 -10.30
#